data_AF-A0A258NBJ6-F1
#
_entry.id   AF-A0A258NBJ6-F1
#
_cell.length_a   1.000
_cell.length_b   1.000
_cell.length_c   1.000
_cell.angle_alpha   90.00
_cell.angle_beta   90.00
_cell.angle_gamma   90.00
#
_symmetry.space_group_name_H-M   'P 1'
#
loop_
_entity.id
_entity.type
_entity.pdbx_description
1 polymer ?
#
loop_
_entity_poly.entity_id
_entity_poly.type
_entity_poly.pdbx_seq_one_letter_code
_entity_poly.pdbx_strand_id
1 'polypeptide(L)'
;MPTSLQSPQARPPSAGYDAIVVGGSSGGIDALLYMLPALPATLRAAVLVVMHLPRDRPSLLAEIFRHRCGLPLKEAHDKDAIAPGTVYFAPPDYHLLVDAGPRLALSVDAPVHFSRPSIDVLFESAADQYGERLLGILLSGANEDGARGLQAIAAAGGLVVVQDPASASMPAMPHAALARVAVHHVLPPAGIADLLAHLHENCLL
;
A
#
# COMPACT_ATOMS: atom_id res chain seq x y z
N MET A 1 11.43 26.81 -24.65
CA MET A 1 10.48 26.37 -23.61
C MET A 1 10.30 24.88 -23.79
N PRO A 2 10.77 24.02 -22.86
CA PRO A 2 10.63 22.59 -23.02
C PRO A 2 9.16 22.21 -22.79
N THR A 3 8.58 21.53 -23.77
CA THR A 3 7.22 20.98 -23.74
C THR A 3 7.17 19.90 -22.66
N SER A 4 6.38 20.14 -21.61
CA SER A 4 6.11 19.14 -20.58
C SER A 4 5.36 17.96 -21.20
N LEU A 5 6.03 16.81 -21.30
CA LEU A 5 5.42 15.54 -21.63
C LEU A 5 4.47 15.17 -20.48
N GLN A 6 3.17 15.38 -20.67
CA GLN A 6 2.16 14.82 -19.79
C GLN A 6 2.20 13.30 -19.97
N SER A 7 2.56 12.57 -18.91
CA SER A 7 2.46 11.12 -18.87
C SER A 7 1.01 10.71 -19.14
N PRO A 8 0.76 9.64 -19.92
CA PRO A 8 -0.59 9.16 -20.15
C PRO A 8 -1.20 8.75 -18.80
N GLN A 9 -2.29 9.40 -18.42
CA GLN A 9 -3.08 9.00 -17.26
C GLN A 9 -3.63 7.60 -17.54
N ALA A 10 -3.25 6.62 -16.72
CA ALA A 10 -3.84 5.28 -16.82
C ALA A 10 -5.33 5.38 -16.54
N ARG A 11 -6.13 4.75 -17.41
CA ARG A 11 -7.57 4.69 -17.23
C ARG A 11 -7.85 3.76 -16.05
N PRO A 12 -8.64 4.17 -15.04
CA PRO A 12 -9.00 3.28 -13.94
C PRO A 12 -9.70 2.03 -14.49
N PRO A 13 -9.51 0.86 -13.86
CA PRO A 13 -10.18 -0.37 -14.29
C PRO A 13 -11.71 -0.17 -14.25
N SER A 14 -12.42 -0.69 -15.26
CA SER A 14 -13.88 -0.54 -15.41
C SER A 14 -14.72 -1.12 -14.27
N ALA A 15 -14.08 -1.87 -13.35
CA ALA A 15 -14.71 -2.52 -12.20
C ALA A 15 -14.11 -2.10 -10.84
N GLY A 16 -13.15 -1.16 -10.82
CA GLY A 16 -12.47 -0.72 -9.59
C GLY A 16 -11.39 -1.66 -9.08
N TYR A 17 -10.91 -1.40 -7.86
CA TYR A 17 -9.84 -2.15 -7.21
C TYR A 17 -10.41 -3.19 -6.25
N ASP A 18 -9.87 -4.41 -6.29
CA ASP A 18 -10.17 -5.47 -5.34
C ASP A 18 -9.32 -5.33 -4.07
N ALA A 19 -8.10 -4.80 -4.22
CA ALA A 19 -7.17 -4.61 -3.11
C ALA A 19 -6.35 -3.33 -3.27
N ILE A 20 -5.97 -2.77 -2.12
CA ILE A 20 -5.03 -1.68 -1.97
C ILE A 20 -3.91 -2.19 -1.06
N VAL A 21 -2.66 -2.12 -1.51
CA VAL A 21 -1.49 -2.46 -0.68
C VAL A 21 -0.73 -1.19 -0.32
N VAL A 22 -0.38 -1.04 0.95
CA VAL A 22 0.30 0.14 1.49
C VAL A 22 1.57 -0.29 2.21
N GLY A 23 2.68 0.38 1.89
CA GLY A 23 3.98 0.11 2.49
C GLY A 23 4.58 1.38 3.08
N GLY A 24 5.07 1.31 4.32
CA GLY A 24 5.71 2.44 4.99
C GLY A 24 6.70 2.03 6.07
N SER A 25 7.50 2.99 6.54
CA SER A 25 8.49 2.78 7.59
C SER A 25 8.57 4.05 8.45
N SER A 26 9.78 4.58 8.69
CA SER A 26 10.00 5.86 9.37
C SER A 26 9.22 7.00 8.69
N GLY A 27 8.30 7.61 9.43
CA GLY A 27 7.39 8.64 8.91
C GLY A 27 6.11 8.13 8.23
N GLY A 28 6.00 6.83 7.97
CA GLY A 28 4.82 6.28 7.31
C GLY A 28 3.56 6.32 8.18
N ILE A 29 3.70 6.26 9.51
CA ILE A 29 2.55 6.42 10.43
C ILE A 29 1.90 7.80 10.26
N ASP A 30 2.70 8.86 10.09
CA ASP A 30 2.17 10.21 9.88
C ASP A 30 1.34 10.29 8.59
N ALA A 31 1.78 9.61 7.53
CA ALA A 31 1.00 9.51 6.29
C ALA A 31 -0.28 8.68 6.48
N LEU A 32 -0.24 7.57 7.23
CA LEU A 32 -1.43 6.78 7.56
C LEU A 32 -2.48 7.56 8.36
N LEU A 33 -2.08 8.56 9.17
CA LEU A 33 -3.00 9.45 9.87
C LEU A 33 -3.84 10.33 8.93
N TYR A 34 -3.40 10.57 7.71
CA TYR A 34 -4.20 11.21 6.66
C TYR A 34 -5.01 10.16 5.88
N MET A 35 -4.37 9.06 5.50
CA MET A 35 -4.94 8.08 4.56
C MET A 35 -6.09 7.28 5.13
N LEU A 36 -5.90 6.65 6.30
CA LEU A 36 -6.89 5.70 6.83
C LEU A 36 -8.23 6.35 7.20
N PRO A 37 -8.26 7.57 7.78
CA PRO A 37 -9.53 8.26 8.05
C PRO A 37 -10.29 8.69 6.79
N ALA A 38 -9.59 8.87 5.67
CA ALA A 38 -10.20 9.27 4.40
C ALA A 38 -10.82 8.09 3.62
N LEU A 39 -10.57 6.84 4.04
CA LEU A 39 -11.18 5.68 3.42
C LEU A 39 -12.71 5.72 3.63
N PRO A 40 -13.51 5.65 2.56
CA PRO A 40 -14.96 5.66 2.70
C PRO A 40 -15.42 4.36 3.36
N ALA A 41 -16.40 4.42 4.25
CA ALA A 41 -16.95 3.24 4.91
C ALA A 41 -17.62 2.24 3.93
N THR A 42 -17.88 2.68 2.70
CA THR A 42 -18.42 1.88 1.59
C THR A 42 -17.34 1.25 0.72
N LEU A 43 -16.05 1.48 1.00
CA LEU A 43 -14.95 0.91 0.22
C LEU A 43 -15.05 -0.62 0.21
N ARG A 44 -15.04 -1.19 -1.00
CA ARG A 44 -15.06 -2.65 -1.18
C ARG A 44 -13.67 -3.27 -1.26
N ALA A 45 -12.66 -2.51 -1.70
CA ALA A 45 -11.29 -3.00 -1.73
C ALA A 45 -10.81 -3.38 -0.33
N ALA A 46 -10.13 -4.51 -0.20
CA ALA A 46 -9.37 -4.80 1.02
C ALA A 46 -8.12 -3.92 1.05
N VAL A 47 -7.71 -3.46 2.24
CA VAL A 47 -6.50 -2.65 2.41
C VAL A 47 -5.49 -3.44 3.21
N LEU A 48 -4.33 -3.76 2.63
CA LEU A 48 -3.27 -4.53 3.28
C LEU A 48 -2.07 -3.62 3.54
N VAL A 49 -1.69 -3.48 4.79
CA VAL A 49 -0.71 -2.49 5.24
C VAL A 49 0.51 -3.18 5.85
N VAL A 50 1.68 -2.91 5.28
CA VAL A 50 2.98 -3.24 5.87
C VAL A 50 3.61 -1.97 6.41
N MET A 51 3.92 -1.99 7.70
CA MET A 51 4.75 -0.99 8.35
C MET A 51 5.98 -1.68 8.93
N HIS A 52 7.18 -1.15 8.69
CA HIS A 52 8.37 -1.63 9.39
C HIS A 52 8.26 -1.26 10.88
N LEU A 53 8.13 -2.28 11.73
CA LEU A 53 7.98 -2.15 13.18
C LEU A 53 9.07 -2.98 13.90
N PRO A 54 9.45 -2.62 15.14
CA PRO A 54 10.32 -3.44 15.96
C PRO A 54 9.74 -4.85 16.17
N ARG A 55 10.55 -5.88 15.95
CA ARG A 55 10.15 -7.30 16.06
C ARG A 55 9.82 -7.77 17.48
N ASP A 56 10.32 -7.07 18.49
CA ASP A 56 10.25 -7.45 19.90
C ASP A 56 8.99 -6.95 20.60
N ARG A 57 8.05 -6.34 19.87
CA ARG A 57 6.85 -5.73 20.43
C ARG A 57 5.62 -6.03 19.59
N PRO A 58 4.44 -6.19 20.22
CA PRO A 58 3.19 -6.29 19.48
C PRO A 58 2.91 -4.99 18.71
N SER A 59 2.25 -5.10 17.55
CA SER A 59 1.75 -3.94 16.83
C SER A 59 0.51 -3.39 17.53
N LEU A 60 0.45 -2.07 17.68
CA LEU A 60 -0.74 -1.37 18.17
C LEU A 60 -1.47 -0.61 17.05
N LEU A 61 -1.08 -0.81 15.78
CA LEU A 61 -1.61 -0.02 14.66
C LEU A 61 -3.13 -0.18 14.54
N ALA A 62 -3.66 -1.40 14.61
CA ALA A 62 -5.10 -1.63 14.54
C ALA A 62 -5.85 -0.89 15.66
N GLU A 63 -5.30 -0.85 16.88
CA GLU A 63 -5.89 -0.14 18.02
C GLU A 63 -5.81 1.38 17.84
N ILE A 64 -4.65 1.91 17.45
CA ILE A 64 -4.41 3.35 17.23
C ILE A 64 -5.39 3.93 16.20
N PHE A 65 -5.68 3.17 15.14
CA PHE A 65 -6.54 3.62 14.05
C PHE A 65 -8.02 3.23 14.20
N ARG A 66 -8.37 2.38 15.18
CA ARG A 66 -9.73 1.86 15.40
C ARG A 66 -10.81 2.94 15.43
N HIS A 67 -10.52 4.07 16.08
CA HIS A 67 -11.47 5.17 16.25
C HIS A 67 -11.37 6.26 15.19
N ARG A 68 -10.47 6.08 14.22
CA ARG A 68 -10.16 7.08 13.18
C ARG A 68 -10.57 6.63 11.78
N CYS A 69 -10.79 5.33 11.56
CA CYS A 69 -11.15 4.75 10.28
C CYS A 69 -12.55 4.14 10.34
N GLY A 70 -13.36 4.36 9.30
CA GLY A 70 -14.73 3.86 9.20
C GLY A 70 -14.84 2.37 8.84
N LEU A 71 -13.74 1.75 8.43
CA LEU A 71 -13.67 0.33 8.07
C LEU A 71 -13.20 -0.53 9.27
N PRO A 72 -13.55 -1.81 9.32
CA PRO A 72 -12.93 -2.74 10.27
C PRO A 72 -11.41 -2.79 10.10
N LEU A 73 -10.68 -2.72 11.22
CA LEU A 73 -9.22 -2.85 11.25
C LEU A 73 -8.81 -4.10 12.03
N LYS A 74 -7.86 -4.85 11.50
CA LYS A 74 -7.36 -6.11 12.09
C LYS A 74 -5.85 -6.22 11.91
N GLU A 75 -5.20 -6.89 12.85
CA GLU A 75 -3.90 -7.52 12.55
C GLU A 75 -4.17 -8.78 11.71
N ALA A 76 -3.32 -9.04 10.73
CA ALA A 76 -3.46 -10.19 9.84
C ALA A 76 -3.06 -11.50 10.56
N HIS A 77 -3.88 -12.54 10.41
CA HIS A 77 -3.50 -13.90 10.80
C HIS A 77 -3.29 -14.79 9.57
N ASP A 78 -2.48 -15.85 9.76
CA ASP A 78 -2.21 -16.80 8.69
C ASP A 78 -3.50 -17.50 8.23
N LYS A 79 -3.66 -17.60 6.91
CA LYS A 79 -4.79 -18.21 6.19
C LYS A 79 -6.16 -17.55 6.37
N ASP A 80 -6.20 -16.36 6.95
CA ASP A 80 -7.39 -15.52 6.96
C ASP A 80 -7.89 -15.29 5.52
N ALA A 81 -9.21 -15.42 5.32
CA ALA A 81 -9.81 -14.96 4.08
C ALA A 81 -9.74 -13.43 4.01
N ILE A 82 -9.38 -12.90 2.84
CA ILE A 82 -9.35 -11.45 2.63
C ILE A 82 -10.78 -10.95 2.47
N ALA A 83 -11.29 -10.26 3.49
CA ALA A 83 -12.63 -9.71 3.49
C ALA A 83 -12.65 -8.34 2.77
N PRO A 84 -13.59 -8.13 1.83
CA PRO A 84 -13.82 -6.81 1.23
C PRO A 84 -14.03 -5.72 2.29
N GLY A 85 -13.52 -4.52 2.04
CA GLY A 85 -13.70 -3.36 2.92
C GLY A 85 -13.10 -3.51 4.31
N THR A 86 -12.02 -4.29 4.45
CA THR A 86 -11.31 -4.48 5.72
C THR A 86 -9.86 -4.04 5.58
N VAL A 87 -9.35 -3.36 6.61
CA VAL A 87 -7.93 -2.99 6.73
C VAL A 87 -7.20 -4.04 7.55
N TYR A 88 -6.14 -4.60 6.98
CA TYR A 88 -5.27 -5.60 7.60
C TYR A 88 -3.87 -5.03 7.78
N PHE A 89 -3.32 -5.13 8.98
CA PHE A 89 -1.94 -4.80 9.26
C PHE A 89 -1.09 -6.06 9.34
N ALA A 90 0.06 -6.06 8.67
CA ALA A 90 1.05 -7.11 8.84
C ALA A 90 1.54 -7.16 10.31
N PRO A 91 1.58 -8.34 10.95
CA PRO A 91 2.17 -8.47 12.26
C PRO A 91 3.70 -8.30 12.18
N PRO A 92 4.35 -7.78 13.24
CA PRO A 92 5.81 -7.72 13.31
C PRO A 92 6.45 -9.11 13.22
N ASP A 93 7.64 -9.20 12.64
CA ASP A 93 8.42 -10.44 12.49
C ASP A 93 7.82 -11.54 11.58
N TYR A 94 6.79 -11.22 10.80
CA TYR A 94 6.28 -12.06 9.71
C TYR A 94 6.21 -11.28 8.40
N HIS A 95 6.57 -11.91 7.29
CA HIS A 95 6.17 -11.40 5.99
C HIS A 95 4.67 -11.62 5.80
N LEU A 96 3.95 -10.60 5.37
CA LEU A 96 2.55 -10.70 4.94
C LEU A 96 2.52 -10.91 3.42
N LEU A 97 1.78 -11.92 2.98
CA LEU A 97 1.59 -12.27 1.58
C LEU A 97 0.10 -12.42 1.25
N VAL A 98 -0.20 -12.35 -0.05
CA VAL A 98 -1.48 -12.80 -0.60
C VAL A 98 -1.28 -14.14 -1.29
N ASP A 99 -2.04 -15.15 -0.86
CA ASP A 99 -2.06 -16.51 -1.40
C ASP A 99 -3.24 -16.70 -2.36
N ALA A 100 -3.24 -17.78 -3.13
CA ALA A 100 -4.31 -18.12 -4.07
C ALA A 100 -5.66 -18.33 -3.35
N GLY A 101 -6.74 -17.82 -3.94
CA GLY A 101 -8.11 -17.94 -3.38
C GLY A 101 -8.43 -16.85 -2.35
N PRO A 102 -8.18 -15.58 -2.71
CA PRO A 102 -7.47 -14.54 -1.94
C PRO A 102 -7.47 -14.76 -0.42
N ARG A 103 -6.35 -15.27 0.10
CA ARG A 103 -6.09 -15.45 1.54
C ARG A 103 -4.82 -14.72 1.97
N LEU A 104 -4.77 -14.30 3.22
CA LEU A 104 -3.53 -13.83 3.82
C LEU A 104 -2.64 -15.04 4.15
N ALA A 105 -1.34 -14.89 3.97
CA ALA A 105 -0.36 -15.86 4.40
C ALA A 105 0.76 -15.16 5.18
N LEU A 106 1.26 -15.82 6.22
CA LEU A 106 2.39 -15.33 7.01
C LEU A 106 3.61 -16.24 6.79
N SER A 107 4.75 -15.64 6.46
CA SER A 107 6.02 -16.36 6.32
C SER A 107 7.09 -15.85 7.28
N VAL A 108 7.94 -16.77 7.75
CA VAL A 108 9.15 -16.50 8.55
C VAL A 108 10.42 -16.68 7.73
N ASP A 109 10.33 -16.56 6.41
CA ASP A 109 11.50 -16.54 5.52
C ASP A 109 12.47 -15.41 5.90
N ALA A 110 13.67 -15.48 5.33
CA ALA A 110 14.74 -14.54 5.63
C ALA A 110 14.31 -13.09 5.34
N PRO A 111 14.67 -12.12 6.21
CA PRO A 111 14.34 -10.71 5.99
C PRO A 111 14.81 -10.19 4.63
N VAL A 112 13.98 -9.39 3.98
CA VAL A 112 14.28 -8.71 2.71
C VAL A 112 14.56 -7.24 3.02
N HIS A 113 15.67 -6.70 2.48
CA HIS A 113 16.18 -5.38 2.87
C HIS A 113 16.33 -5.19 4.39
N PHE A 114 16.70 -6.27 5.10
CA PHE A 114 16.81 -6.34 6.56
C PHE A 114 15.48 -6.19 7.32
N SER A 115 14.34 -6.21 6.61
CA SER A 115 13.01 -6.03 7.17
C SER A 115 12.16 -7.31 7.10
N ARG A 116 11.44 -7.57 8.19
CA ARG A 116 10.33 -8.54 8.26
C ARG A 116 9.26 -7.97 9.21
N PRO A 117 8.11 -7.51 8.69
CA PRO A 117 7.61 -7.64 7.30
C PRO A 117 8.40 -6.84 6.27
N SER A 118 8.43 -7.34 5.03
CA SER A 118 8.93 -6.61 3.84
C SER A 118 7.75 -6.14 2.99
N ILE A 119 7.86 -4.92 2.48
CA ILE A 119 6.87 -4.28 1.62
C ILE A 119 6.88 -4.94 0.24
N ASP A 120 8.07 -5.20 -0.32
CA ASP A 120 8.21 -5.90 -1.60
C ASP A 120 7.45 -7.23 -1.61
N VAL A 121 7.60 -8.02 -0.54
CA VAL A 121 6.97 -9.35 -0.44
C VAL A 121 5.43 -9.28 -0.51
N LEU A 122 4.82 -8.31 0.18
CA LEU A 122 3.37 -8.08 0.07
C LEU A 122 3.00 -7.60 -1.33
N PHE A 123 3.74 -6.63 -1.87
CA PHE A 123 3.40 -5.98 -3.13
C PHE A 123 3.49 -6.96 -4.31
N GLU A 124 4.50 -7.81 -4.35
CA GLU A 124 4.69 -8.81 -5.40
C GLU A 124 3.60 -9.88 -5.36
N SER A 125 3.35 -10.47 -4.19
CA SER A 125 2.31 -11.49 -4.05
C SER A 125 0.90 -10.94 -4.34
N ALA A 126 0.64 -9.68 -3.97
CA ALA A 126 -0.60 -9.02 -4.34
C ALA A 126 -0.69 -8.74 -5.85
N ALA A 127 0.40 -8.34 -6.50
CA ALA A 127 0.43 -8.10 -7.94
C ALA A 127 0.08 -9.38 -8.73
N ASP A 128 0.65 -10.51 -8.33
CA ASP A 128 0.36 -11.82 -8.93
C ASP A 128 -1.13 -12.20 -8.80
N GLN A 129 -1.76 -11.87 -7.67
CA GLN A 129 -3.16 -12.22 -7.40
C GLN A 129 -4.18 -11.28 -8.04
N TYR A 130 -3.92 -9.97 -8.06
CA TYR A 130 -4.92 -8.95 -8.39
C TYR A 130 -4.70 -8.25 -9.75
N GLY A 131 -3.47 -8.24 -10.27
CA GLY A 131 -3.15 -7.59 -11.54
C GLY A 131 -3.61 -6.13 -11.62
N GLU A 132 -4.30 -5.77 -12.70
CA GLU A 132 -4.84 -4.41 -12.91
C GLU A 132 -5.85 -3.93 -11.85
N ARG A 133 -6.40 -4.86 -11.05
CA ARG A 133 -7.35 -4.55 -9.96
C ARG A 133 -6.63 -4.24 -8.63
N LEU A 134 -5.32 -4.02 -8.67
CA LEU A 134 -4.50 -3.64 -7.53
C LEU A 134 -4.11 -2.16 -7.57
N LEU A 135 -4.13 -1.53 -6.40
CA LEU A 135 -3.53 -0.22 -6.16
C LEU A 135 -2.39 -0.36 -5.14
N GLY A 136 -1.16 -0.02 -5.51
CA GLY A 136 0.00 0.02 -4.63
C GLY A 136 0.37 1.42 -4.20
N ILE A 137 0.60 1.63 -2.90
CA ILE A 137 1.01 2.91 -2.31
C ILE A 137 2.28 2.74 -1.50
N LEU A 138 3.37 3.41 -1.90
CA LEU A 138 4.61 3.46 -1.13
C LEU A 138 4.79 4.80 -0.42
N LEU A 139 5.02 4.74 0.90
CA LEU A 139 5.12 5.88 1.80
C LEU A 139 6.58 6.14 2.22
N SER A 140 6.77 7.14 3.08
CA SER A 140 8.04 7.51 3.73
C SER A 140 8.75 6.32 4.38
N GLY A 141 10.08 6.29 4.24
CA GLY A 141 10.96 5.31 4.87
C GLY A 141 12.43 5.41 4.45
N ALA A 142 13.28 4.67 5.17
CA ALA A 142 14.73 4.88 5.20
C ALA A 142 15.56 3.91 4.35
N ASN A 143 14.94 3.05 3.54
CA ASN A 143 15.63 2.12 2.63
C ASN A 143 14.95 2.08 1.25
N GLU A 144 15.09 0.99 0.49
CA GLU A 144 14.49 0.82 -0.85
C GLU A 144 13.35 -0.22 -0.89
N ASP A 145 12.95 -0.78 0.26
CA ASP A 145 11.90 -1.81 0.32
C ASP A 145 10.56 -1.26 -0.19
N GLY A 146 9.90 -2.03 -1.05
CA GLY A 146 8.68 -1.65 -1.75
C GLY A 146 8.91 -1.09 -3.16
N ALA A 147 10.13 -0.66 -3.51
CA ALA A 147 10.42 -0.15 -4.85
C ALA A 147 10.32 -1.23 -5.94
N ARG A 148 10.78 -2.46 -5.64
CA ARG A 148 10.66 -3.61 -6.56
C ARG A 148 9.22 -4.11 -6.60
N GLY A 149 8.54 -4.12 -5.45
CA GLY A 149 7.12 -4.42 -5.35
C GLY A 149 6.26 -3.49 -6.22
N LEU A 150 6.49 -2.17 -6.17
CA LEU A 150 5.76 -1.24 -7.03
C LEU A 150 6.05 -1.47 -8.52
N GLN A 151 7.27 -1.86 -8.88
CA GLN A 151 7.60 -2.26 -10.25
C GLN A 151 6.77 -3.47 -10.68
N ALA A 152 6.61 -4.47 -9.82
CA ALA A 152 5.77 -5.64 -10.09
C ALA A 152 4.28 -5.26 -10.26
N ILE A 153 3.76 -4.37 -9.39
CA ILE A 153 2.38 -3.86 -9.50
C ILE A 153 2.16 -3.16 -10.84
N ALA A 154 3.08 -2.27 -11.25
CA ALA A 154 2.99 -1.60 -12.54
C ALA A 154 3.07 -2.58 -13.72
N ALA A 155 3.97 -3.57 -13.65
CA ALA A 155 4.11 -4.59 -14.70
C ALA A 155 2.85 -5.46 -14.84
N ALA A 156 2.10 -5.65 -13.75
CA ALA A 156 0.82 -6.36 -13.74
C ALA A 156 -0.38 -5.49 -14.13
N GLY A 157 -0.16 -4.21 -14.47
CA GLY A 157 -1.19 -3.24 -14.88
C GLY A 157 -1.87 -2.50 -13.73
N GLY A 158 -1.41 -2.68 -12.49
CA GLY A 158 -1.98 -2.01 -11.31
C GLY A 158 -1.63 -0.53 -11.22
N LEU A 159 -2.42 0.22 -10.44
CA LEU A 159 -2.15 1.63 -10.16
C LEU A 159 -1.04 1.76 -9.12
N VAL A 160 -0.09 2.65 -9.37
CA VAL A 160 1.08 2.88 -8.51
C VAL A 160 1.12 4.33 -8.06
N VAL A 161 1.10 4.52 -6.75
CA VAL A 161 1.14 5.82 -6.08
C VAL A 161 2.37 5.84 -5.15
N VAL A 162 3.10 6.94 -5.18
CA VAL A 162 4.24 7.17 -4.29
C VAL A 162 3.99 8.46 -3.51
N GLN A 163 4.27 8.43 -2.21
CA GLN A 163 4.30 9.66 -1.42
C GLN A 163 5.34 10.62 -1.99
N ASP A 164 4.96 11.87 -2.21
CA ASP A 164 5.87 12.92 -2.66
C ASP A 164 7.11 12.96 -1.74
N PRO A 165 8.33 12.74 -2.27
CA PRO A 165 9.55 12.78 -1.48
C PRO A 165 9.72 14.09 -0.70
N ALA A 166 9.22 15.22 -1.20
CA ALA A 166 9.28 16.50 -0.50
C ALA A 166 8.40 16.56 0.76
N SER A 167 7.39 15.69 0.86
CA SER A 167 6.51 15.55 2.01
C SER A 167 6.90 14.41 2.96
N ALA A 168 7.86 13.56 2.56
CA ALA A 168 8.30 12.40 3.33
C ALA A 168 9.37 12.82 4.34
N SER A 169 9.19 12.46 5.61
CA SER A 169 10.22 12.71 6.62
C SER A 169 11.48 11.87 6.38
N MET A 170 11.32 10.70 5.76
CA MET A 170 12.40 9.86 5.25
C MET A 170 12.13 9.56 3.77
N PRO A 171 12.79 10.26 2.83
CA PRO A 171 12.42 10.20 1.42
C PRO A 171 13.13 9.07 0.65
N ALA A 172 13.88 8.18 1.30
CA ALA A 172 14.68 7.16 0.62
C ALA A 172 13.82 6.15 -0.15
N MET A 173 12.76 5.61 0.48
CA MET A 173 11.83 4.66 -0.17
C MET A 173 11.09 5.30 -1.36
N PRO A 174 10.48 6.50 -1.20
CA PRO A 174 9.91 7.22 -2.35
C PRO A 174 10.89 7.46 -3.50
N HIS A 175 12.11 7.95 -3.22
CA HIS A 175 13.12 8.15 -4.26
C HIS A 175 13.50 6.85 -4.96
N ALA A 176 13.66 5.75 -4.21
CA ALA A 176 14.00 4.45 -4.76
C ALA A 176 12.90 3.95 -5.72
N ALA A 177 11.62 4.13 -5.39
CA ALA A 177 10.52 3.78 -6.28
C ALA A 177 10.51 4.62 -7.56
N LEU A 178 10.64 5.95 -7.44
CA LEU A 178 10.64 6.85 -8.60
C LEU A 178 11.82 6.61 -9.56
N ALA A 179 12.94 6.12 -9.04
CA ALA A 179 14.07 5.73 -9.87
C ALA A 179 13.85 4.41 -10.63
N ARG A 180 12.87 3.59 -10.21
CA ARG A 180 12.71 2.19 -10.66
C ARG A 180 11.50 1.97 -11.55
N VAL A 181 10.43 2.73 -11.36
CA VAL A 181 9.16 2.55 -12.06
C VAL A 181 8.51 3.89 -12.38
N ALA A 182 7.90 4.01 -13.56
CA ALA A 182 7.03 5.13 -13.88
C ALA A 182 5.75 5.00 -13.04
N VAL A 183 5.53 5.95 -12.14
CA VAL A 183 4.38 5.96 -11.25
C VAL A 183 3.24 6.76 -11.85
N HIS A 184 2.02 6.47 -11.42
CA HIS A 184 0.83 7.17 -11.89
C HIS A 184 0.62 8.48 -11.14
N HIS A 185 0.92 8.46 -9.84
CA HIS A 185 0.76 9.61 -8.97
C HIS A 185 1.94 9.76 -8.00
N VAL A 186 2.38 11.01 -7.86
CA VAL A 186 3.29 11.46 -6.80
C VAL A 186 2.52 12.49 -5.99
N LEU A 187 2.16 12.16 -4.76
CA LEU A 187 1.21 12.96 -3.98
C LEU A 187 1.67 13.13 -2.52
N PRO A 188 1.46 14.30 -1.91
CA PRO A 188 1.61 14.43 -0.45
C PRO A 188 0.51 13.61 0.27
N PRO A 189 0.64 13.31 1.57
CA PRO A 189 -0.35 12.50 2.31
C PRO A 189 -1.80 12.96 2.16
N ALA A 190 -2.06 14.26 2.15
CA ALA A 190 -3.40 14.81 1.91
C ALA A 190 -3.92 14.49 0.49
N GLY A 191 -3.06 14.57 -0.53
CA GLY A 191 -3.44 14.19 -1.89
C GLY A 191 -3.70 12.69 -2.05
N ILE A 192 -2.96 11.85 -1.33
CA ILE A 192 -3.25 10.40 -1.27
C ILE A 192 -4.59 10.17 -0.60
N ALA A 193 -4.89 10.86 0.51
CA ALA A 193 -6.17 10.79 1.19
C ALA A 193 -7.33 11.20 0.27
N ASP A 194 -7.18 12.31 -0.47
CA ASP A 194 -8.17 12.76 -1.46
C ASP A 194 -8.37 11.73 -2.58
N LEU A 195 -7.29 11.14 -3.11
CA LEU A 195 -7.39 10.08 -4.11
C LEU A 195 -8.20 8.88 -3.56
N LEU A 196 -7.91 8.45 -2.34
CA LEU A 196 -8.57 7.32 -1.68
C LEU A 196 -10.06 7.59 -1.44
N ALA A 197 -10.42 8.81 -1.03
CA ALA A 197 -11.81 9.21 -0.79
C ALA A 197 -12.69 9.12 -2.05
N HIS A 198 -12.11 9.38 -3.22
CA HIS A 198 -12.84 9.41 -4.50
C HIS A 198 -12.68 8.13 -5.33
N LEU A 199 -12.04 7.07 -4.80
CA LEU A 199 -11.84 5.82 -5.55
C LEU A 199 -13.13 5.20 -6.11
N HIS A 200 -14.24 5.32 -5.39
CA HIS A 200 -15.55 4.83 -5.83
C HIS A 200 -16.16 5.61 -7.01
N GLU A 201 -15.80 6.89 -7.19
CA GLU A 201 -16.32 7.73 -8.27
C GLU A 201 -15.57 7.48 -9.58
N ASN A 202 -14.29 7.13 -9.48
CA ASN A 202 -13.43 6.83 -10.62
C ASN A 202 -13.76 5.49 -11.31
N CYS A 203 -14.73 4.72 -10.81
CA CYS A 203 -15.26 3.51 -11.45
C CYS A 203 -16.53 3.75 -12.29
N LEU A 204 -17.06 4.97 -12.31
CA LEU A 204 -18.34 5.31 -12.96
C LEU A 204 -18.19 6.09 -14.27
N LEU A 205 -17.01 6.11 -14.92
CA LEU A 205 -16.77 6.81 -16.19
C LEU A 205 -16.23 5.90 -17.31
#